data_AF-D9SAY2-F1
#
_entry.id   AF-D9SAY2-F1
#
_cell.length_a   1.000
_cell.length_b   1.000
_cell.length_c   1.000
_cell.angle_alpha   90.00
_cell.angle_beta   90.00
_cell.angle_gamma   90.00
#
_symmetry.space_group_name_H-M   'P 1'
#
loop_
_entity.id
_entity.type
_entity.pdbx_description
1 polymer ?
#
loop_
_entity_poly.entity_id
_entity_poly.type
_entity_poly.pdbx_seq_one_letter_code
_entity_poly.pdbx_strand_id
1 'polypeptide(L)'
;MLYYNQMNNERKTFYTFAVFAALFLNGCASIFFSTLNLQHVTVVADDDDAYDFYVNGILKCENTNECDFYRSTISRCQLTIEAKIDEVVLGTEKYGYWKEYSFIEQMFRNKDDDEKEKKCPEGLFSGAQAVVKINQETKKRESAARERAWLKNSDTQWEASPHRSNFAK
;
A
#
# COMPACT_ATOMS: atom_id res chain seq x y z
N MET A 1 -6.11 -42.77 50.88
CA MET A 1 -5.00 -42.18 50.08
C MET A 1 -5.36 -41.96 48.60
N LEU A 2 -6.18 -42.81 47.95
CA LEU A 2 -6.54 -42.64 46.53
C LEU A 2 -7.32 -41.35 46.21
N TYR A 3 -8.24 -40.92 47.09
CA TYR A 3 -9.02 -39.68 46.91
C TYR A 3 -8.19 -38.39 46.93
N TYR A 4 -7.06 -38.38 47.64
CA TYR A 4 -6.22 -37.18 47.79
C TYR A 4 -5.38 -36.92 46.52
N ASN A 5 -4.97 -37.98 45.83
CA ASN A 5 -4.23 -37.88 44.57
C ASN A 5 -5.14 -37.49 43.38
N GLN A 6 -6.39 -37.93 43.38
CA GLN A 6 -7.35 -37.59 42.32
C GLN A 6 -7.76 -36.10 42.36
N MET A 7 -8.08 -35.57 43.55
CA MET A 7 -8.37 -34.14 43.71
C MET A 7 -7.18 -33.23 43.37
N ASN A 8 -5.93 -33.69 43.60
CA ASN A 8 -4.74 -32.93 43.23
C ASN A 8 -4.53 -32.90 41.70
N ASN A 9 -4.86 -33.96 40.98
CA ASN A 9 -4.78 -33.98 39.51
C ASN A 9 -5.87 -33.12 38.87
N GLU A 10 -7.10 -33.12 39.40
CA GLU A 10 -8.20 -32.26 38.94
C GLU A 10 -7.90 -30.78 39.17
N ARG A 11 -7.32 -30.41 40.32
CA ARG A 11 -6.87 -29.03 40.55
C ARG A 11 -5.73 -28.63 39.62
N LYS A 12 -4.72 -29.50 39.45
CA LYS A 12 -3.59 -29.21 38.54
C LYS A 12 -4.05 -29.02 37.09
N THR A 13 -4.99 -29.83 36.63
CA THR A 13 -5.58 -29.71 35.28
C THR A 13 -6.45 -28.47 35.13
N PHE A 14 -7.21 -28.08 36.17
CA PHE A 14 -7.94 -26.81 36.19
C PHE A 14 -6.99 -25.60 36.14
N TYR A 15 -5.91 -25.61 36.93
CA TYR A 15 -4.92 -24.52 36.92
C TYR A 15 -4.17 -24.43 35.59
N THR A 16 -3.77 -25.55 34.99
CA THR A 16 -3.15 -25.51 33.65
C THR A 16 -4.13 -25.00 32.62
N PHE A 17 -5.40 -25.45 32.61
CA PHE A 17 -6.40 -24.94 31.69
C PHE A 17 -6.64 -23.43 31.88
N ALA A 18 -6.74 -22.95 33.12
CA ALA A 18 -6.92 -21.53 33.42
C ALA A 18 -5.72 -20.68 32.97
N VAL A 19 -4.48 -21.18 33.14
CA VAL A 19 -3.26 -20.50 32.67
C VAL A 19 -3.22 -20.46 31.14
N PHE A 20 -3.52 -21.58 30.47
CA PHE A 20 -3.59 -21.61 29.00
C PHE A 20 -4.70 -20.69 28.45
N ALA A 21 -5.88 -20.67 29.07
CA ALA A 21 -6.95 -19.76 28.70
C ALA A 21 -6.57 -18.29 28.91
N ALA A 22 -5.91 -17.96 30.03
CA ALA A 22 -5.42 -16.61 30.29
C ALA A 22 -4.34 -16.18 29.28
N LEU A 23 -3.39 -17.07 28.93
CA LEU A 23 -2.39 -16.81 27.89
C LEU A 23 -3.04 -16.63 26.52
N PHE A 24 -4.04 -17.45 26.19
CA PHE A 24 -4.78 -17.37 24.93
C PHE A 24 -5.57 -16.06 24.83
N LEU A 25 -6.28 -15.65 25.88
CA LEU A 25 -7.03 -14.39 25.91
C LEU A 25 -6.12 -13.16 25.77
N ASN A 26 -4.96 -13.13 26.46
CA ASN A 26 -3.99 -12.05 26.32
C ASN A 26 -3.32 -12.04 24.93
N GLY A 27 -3.05 -13.23 24.36
CA GLY A 27 -2.54 -13.38 23.00
C GLY A 27 -3.53 -12.86 21.94
N CYS A 28 -4.80 -13.26 22.02
CA CYS A 28 -5.84 -12.78 21.10
C CYS A 28 -6.10 -11.27 21.25
N ALA A 29 -6.09 -10.73 22.47
CA ALA A 29 -6.28 -9.30 22.68
C ALA A 29 -5.16 -8.46 22.03
N SER A 30 -3.90 -8.86 22.17
CA SER A 30 -2.77 -8.13 21.56
C SER A 30 -2.77 -8.13 20.03
N ILE A 31 -3.20 -9.24 19.41
CA ILE A 31 -3.40 -9.32 17.95
C ILE A 31 -4.57 -8.41 17.52
N PHE A 32 -5.65 -8.39 18.29
CA PHE A 32 -6.81 -7.52 18.02
C PHE A 32 -6.45 -6.03 18.14
N PHE A 33 -5.71 -5.63 19.17
CA PHE A 33 -5.22 -4.24 19.30
C PHE A 33 -4.27 -3.81 18.17
N SER A 34 -3.52 -4.75 17.60
CA SER A 34 -2.61 -4.45 16.48
C SER A 34 -3.35 -4.23 15.16
N THR A 35 -4.47 -4.93 14.95
CA THR A 35 -5.30 -4.80 13.74
C THR A 35 -6.21 -3.57 13.78
N LEU A 36 -6.63 -3.11 14.96
CA LEU A 36 -7.40 -1.86 15.13
C LEU A 36 -6.63 -0.60 14.66
N ASN A 37 -5.30 -0.67 14.60
CA ASN A 37 -4.46 0.44 14.18
C ASN A 37 -4.08 0.38 12.69
N LEU A 38 -4.73 -0.48 11.92
CA LEU A 38 -4.53 -0.58 10.47
C LEU A 38 -5.77 -0.08 9.73
N GLN A 39 -5.53 0.61 8.63
CA GLN A 39 -6.55 1.03 7.69
C GLN A 39 -6.21 0.47 6.31
N HIS A 40 -7.22 -0.11 5.65
CA HIS A 40 -7.14 -0.57 4.28
C HIS A 40 -7.36 0.61 3.32
N VAL A 41 -6.48 0.74 2.32
CA VAL A 41 -6.55 1.75 1.26
C VAL A 41 -6.42 1.05 -0.09
N THR A 42 -7.35 1.34 -0.99
CA THR A 42 -7.39 0.85 -2.37
C THR A 42 -7.07 2.00 -3.31
N VAL A 43 -6.09 1.81 -4.19
CA VAL A 43 -5.71 2.78 -5.22
C VAL A 43 -6.11 2.24 -6.58
N VAL A 44 -6.73 3.06 -7.41
CA VAL A 44 -7.17 2.67 -8.76
C VAL A 44 -6.72 3.73 -9.77
N ALA A 45 -6.26 3.32 -10.94
CA ALA A 45 -6.04 4.23 -12.07
C ALA A 45 -7.38 4.60 -12.73
N ASP A 46 -7.55 5.83 -13.22
CA ASP A 46 -8.80 6.27 -13.83
C ASP A 46 -9.06 5.72 -15.25
N ASP A 47 -8.07 5.06 -15.85
CA ASP A 47 -8.12 4.53 -17.21
C ASP A 47 -8.01 3.00 -17.31
N ASP A 48 -8.16 2.29 -16.18
CA ASP A 48 -8.15 0.82 -16.04
C ASP A 48 -6.86 0.10 -16.51
N ASP A 49 -5.82 0.82 -16.91
CA ASP A 49 -4.54 0.24 -17.32
C ASP A 49 -3.65 -0.10 -16.11
N ALA A 50 -2.60 -0.90 -16.35
CA ALA A 50 -1.68 -1.35 -15.33
C ALA A 50 -0.52 -0.37 -15.11
N TYR A 51 -0.21 -0.10 -13.84
CA TYR A 51 0.82 0.83 -13.39
C TYR A 51 1.57 0.30 -12.17
N ASP A 52 2.73 0.89 -11.92
CA ASP A 52 3.44 0.79 -10.66
C ASP A 52 2.97 1.89 -9.72
N PHE A 53 2.36 1.51 -8.61
CA PHE A 53 1.82 2.45 -7.62
C PHE A 53 2.84 2.68 -6.50
N TYR A 54 3.26 3.93 -6.36
CA TYR A 54 4.13 4.39 -5.29
C TYR A 54 3.32 5.23 -4.30
N VAL A 55 3.47 4.94 -3.01
CA VAL A 55 2.85 5.70 -1.93
C VAL A 55 3.95 6.34 -1.10
N ASN A 56 3.97 7.67 -1.06
CA ASN A 56 5.03 8.47 -0.44
C ASN A 56 6.44 8.07 -0.95
N GLY A 57 6.55 7.79 -2.26
CA GLY A 57 7.80 7.38 -2.91
C GLY A 57 8.20 5.91 -2.71
N ILE A 58 7.40 5.11 -2.02
CA ILE A 58 7.66 3.68 -1.79
C ILE A 58 6.74 2.85 -2.68
N LEU A 59 7.32 1.95 -3.49
CA LEU A 59 6.55 1.01 -4.31
C LEU A 59 5.63 0.14 -3.42
N LYS A 60 4.34 0.08 -3.76
CA LYS A 60 3.35 -0.75 -3.06
C LYS A 60 2.86 -1.90 -3.92
N CYS A 61 2.51 -1.61 -5.16
CA CYS A 61 2.10 -2.61 -6.13
C CYS A 61 2.76 -2.33 -7.47
N GLU A 62 3.07 -3.39 -8.19
CA GLU A 62 3.75 -3.37 -9.48
C GLU A 62 2.79 -3.92 -10.55
N ASN A 63 2.77 -3.26 -11.71
CA ASN A 63 2.05 -3.67 -12.90
C ASN A 63 0.60 -4.14 -12.63
N THR A 64 -0.18 -3.30 -11.95
CA THR A 64 -1.59 -3.55 -11.63
C THR A 64 -2.44 -2.30 -11.88
N ASN A 65 -3.73 -2.47 -12.15
CA ASN A 65 -4.69 -1.36 -12.27
C ASN A 65 -5.31 -0.97 -10.92
N GLU A 66 -5.27 -1.89 -9.96
CA GLU A 66 -5.78 -1.74 -8.61
C GLU A 66 -4.72 -2.17 -7.58
N CYS A 67 -4.51 -1.37 -6.54
CA CYS A 67 -3.51 -1.62 -5.51
C CYS A 67 -4.09 -1.46 -4.11
N ASP A 68 -4.21 -2.58 -3.41
CA ASP A 68 -4.62 -2.63 -2.01
C ASP A 68 -3.41 -2.60 -1.09
N PHE A 69 -3.43 -1.73 -0.08
CA PHE A 69 -2.43 -1.74 0.97
C PHE A 69 -2.99 -1.33 2.33
N TYR A 70 -2.28 -1.75 3.37
CA TYR A 70 -2.59 -1.34 4.74
C TYR A 70 -1.64 -0.25 5.20
N ARG A 71 -2.18 0.74 5.90
CA ARG A 71 -1.40 1.77 6.60
C ARG A 71 -1.74 1.81 8.07
N SER A 72 -0.82 2.32 8.87
CA SER A 72 -1.10 2.62 10.27
C SER A 72 -1.99 3.85 10.41
N THR A 73 -3.01 3.77 11.26
CA THR A 73 -3.85 4.90 11.69
C THR A 73 -3.19 5.75 12.78
N ILE A 74 -1.99 5.38 13.25
CA ILE A 74 -1.24 6.16 14.24
C ILE A 74 -0.70 7.46 13.61
N SER A 75 -0.34 7.40 12.32
CA SER A 75 0.15 8.55 11.55
C SER A 75 -0.98 9.37 10.94
N ARG A 76 -0.70 10.63 10.58
CA ARG A 76 -1.64 11.47 9.81
C ARG A 76 -1.95 10.84 8.46
N CYS A 77 -3.21 10.88 8.03
CA CYS A 77 -3.57 10.47 6.68
C CYS A 77 -3.13 11.54 5.67
N GLN A 78 -1.89 11.44 5.21
CA GLN A 78 -1.33 12.27 4.14
C GLN A 78 -0.51 11.36 3.23
N LEU A 79 -1.09 11.02 2.08
CA LEU A 79 -0.52 10.09 1.12
C LEU A 79 -0.38 10.81 -0.22
N THR A 80 0.85 10.88 -0.72
CA THR A 80 1.11 11.18 -2.13
C THR A 80 1.18 9.87 -2.87
N ILE A 81 0.29 9.68 -3.83
CA ILE A 81 0.17 8.45 -4.60
C ILE A 81 0.62 8.76 -6.03
N GLU A 82 1.59 8.03 -6.54
CA GLU A 82 2.13 8.20 -7.89
C GLU A 82 1.89 6.92 -8.69
N ALA A 83 1.32 7.06 -9.88
CA ALA A 83 1.23 5.98 -10.86
C ALA A 83 2.37 6.15 -11.88
N LYS A 84 3.22 5.13 -12.00
CA LYS A 84 4.38 5.14 -12.89
C LYS A 84 4.34 4.00 -13.88
N ILE A 85 5.03 4.19 -15.00
CA ILE A 85 5.51 3.07 -15.81
C ILE A 85 7.00 3.29 -15.98
N ASP A 86 7.79 2.30 -15.52
CA ASP A 86 9.23 2.43 -15.36
C ASP A 86 9.57 3.68 -14.50
N GLU A 87 10.32 4.64 -15.05
CA GLU A 87 10.75 5.85 -14.34
C GLU A 87 9.84 7.07 -14.57
N VAL A 88 8.77 6.92 -15.36
CA VAL A 88 7.91 8.05 -15.77
C VAL A 88 6.65 8.10 -14.93
N VAL A 89 6.46 9.22 -14.22
CA VAL A 89 5.23 9.50 -13.47
C VAL A 89 4.14 9.95 -14.44
N LEU A 90 3.07 9.18 -14.53
CA LEU A 90 1.94 9.44 -15.42
C LEU A 90 0.74 10.03 -14.68
N GLY A 91 0.63 9.81 -13.38
CA GLY A 91 -0.40 10.40 -12.54
C GLY A 91 0.11 10.63 -11.12
N THR A 92 -0.43 11.65 -10.45
CA THR A 92 -0.15 11.93 -9.04
C THR A 92 -1.41 12.38 -8.35
N GLU A 93 -1.76 11.73 -7.24
CA GLU A 93 -2.93 12.04 -6.43
C GLU A 93 -2.53 12.29 -4.98
N LYS A 94 -3.16 13.29 -4.36
CA LYS A 94 -2.93 13.64 -2.96
C LYS A 94 -4.14 13.21 -2.14
N TYR A 95 -4.00 12.10 -1.42
CA TYR A 95 -5.07 11.51 -0.63
C TYR A 95 -4.90 11.84 0.86
N GLY A 96 -6.00 12.24 1.52
CA GLY A 96 -6.04 12.52 2.96
C GLY A 96 -6.17 14.00 3.32
N TYR A 97 -5.79 14.34 4.55
CA TYR A 97 -5.97 15.68 5.14
C TYR A 97 -4.74 16.56 4.93
N TRP A 98 -4.85 17.54 4.02
CA TRP A 98 -3.75 18.44 3.65
C TRP A 98 -3.86 19.85 4.24
N LYS A 99 -4.74 20.05 5.24
CA LYS A 99 -4.95 21.38 5.81
C LYS A 99 -3.69 21.84 6.55
N GLU A 100 -3.11 22.94 6.10
CA GLU A 100 -2.08 23.68 6.82
C GLU A 100 -2.75 24.63 7.81
N TYR A 101 -2.33 24.57 9.08
CA TYR A 101 -2.86 25.43 10.12
C TYR A 101 -1.90 26.56 10.42
N SER A 102 -2.45 27.76 10.56
CA SER A 102 -1.71 28.91 11.10
C SER A 102 -1.26 28.64 12.54
N PHE A 103 -0.23 29.36 12.98
CA PHE A 103 0.29 29.25 14.36
C PHE A 103 -0.81 29.41 15.43
N ILE A 104 -1.75 30.33 15.19
CA ILE A 104 -2.86 30.60 16.10
C ILE A 104 -3.81 29.40 16.16
N GLU A 105 -4.20 28.85 15.01
CA GLU A 105 -5.07 27.66 14.97
C GLU A 105 -4.42 26.44 15.64
N GLN A 106 -3.09 26.27 15.50
CA GLN A 106 -2.37 25.19 16.19
C GLN A 106 -2.45 25.33 17.71
N MET A 107 -2.45 26.54 18.26
CA MET A 107 -2.62 26.76 19.70
C MET A 107 -4.01 26.42 20.22
N PHE A 108 -5.05 26.60 19.39
CA PHE A 108 -6.45 26.39 19.79
C PHE A 108 -7.02 25.03 19.39
N ARG A 109 -6.21 24.15 18.79
CA ARG A 109 -6.67 22.81 18.40
C ARG A 109 -6.91 21.92 19.62
N ASN A 110 -8.07 21.30 19.63
CA ASN A 110 -8.42 20.27 20.60
C ASN A 110 -7.84 18.92 20.18
N LYS A 111 -7.56 18.04 21.16
CA LYS A 111 -7.07 16.67 20.91
C LYS A 111 -7.99 15.85 20.00
N ASP A 112 -9.28 16.17 19.99
CA ASP A 112 -10.28 15.47 19.17
C ASP A 112 -10.09 15.72 17.67
N ASP A 113 -9.52 16.87 17.28
CA ASP A 113 -9.26 17.16 15.86
C ASP A 113 -8.01 16.41 15.36
N ASP A 114 -7.03 16.15 16.23
CA ASP A 114 -5.86 15.31 15.90
C ASP A 114 -6.26 13.87 15.58
N GLU A 115 -7.25 13.30 16.27
CA GLU A 115 -7.73 11.95 15.98
C GLU A 115 -8.47 11.84 14.64
N LYS A 116 -9.15 12.91 14.23
CA LYS A 116 -9.83 12.97 12.92
C LYS A 116 -8.83 12.99 11.77
N GLU A 117 -7.72 13.71 11.91
CA GLU A 117 -6.68 13.83 10.87
C GLU A 117 -5.81 12.58 10.70
N LYS A 118 -5.74 11.75 11.73
CA LYS A 118 -5.05 10.45 11.68
C LYS A 118 -5.77 9.45 10.76
N LYS A 119 -7.09 9.48 10.80
CA LYS A 119 -7.96 8.65 9.96
C LYS A 119 -7.98 9.22 8.53
N CYS A 120 -8.18 8.40 7.51
CA CYS A 120 -8.49 8.91 6.17
C CYS A 120 -9.97 9.31 6.07
N PRO A 121 -10.34 10.17 5.10
CA PRO A 121 -11.73 10.65 4.94
C PRO A 121 -12.77 9.52 4.76
N GLU A 122 -12.35 8.32 4.37
CA GLU A 122 -13.22 7.14 4.27
C GLU A 122 -12.98 6.16 5.44
N GLY A 123 -14.06 5.56 5.92
CA GLY A 123 -14.09 4.81 7.18
C GLY A 123 -13.35 3.46 7.13
N LEU A 124 -13.03 2.94 8.31
CA LEU A 124 -12.27 1.68 8.51
C LEU A 124 -12.94 0.44 7.87
N PHE A 125 -14.26 0.49 7.65
CA PHE A 125 -15.07 -0.62 7.13
C PHE A 125 -15.54 -0.45 5.69
N SER A 126 -15.46 0.77 5.12
CA SER A 126 -15.86 1.04 3.73
C SER A 126 -14.69 0.96 2.76
N GLY A 127 -13.47 0.72 3.24
CA GLY A 127 -12.25 0.93 2.47
C GLY A 127 -12.02 2.44 2.26
N ALA A 128 -10.77 2.81 2.03
CA ALA A 128 -10.40 4.14 1.57
C ALA A 128 -9.97 4.04 0.10
N GLN A 129 -10.73 4.59 -0.83
CA GLN A 129 -10.41 4.56 -2.24
C GLN A 129 -9.75 5.86 -2.69
N ALA A 130 -8.64 5.74 -3.42
CA ALA A 130 -7.98 6.85 -4.10
C ALA A 130 -7.90 6.57 -5.59
N VAL A 131 -8.46 7.46 -6.41
CA VAL A 131 -8.42 7.35 -7.87
C VAL A 131 -7.31 8.26 -8.40
N VAL A 132 -6.32 7.68 -9.06
CA VAL A 132 -5.21 8.44 -9.67
C VAL A 132 -5.57 8.80 -11.09
N LYS A 133 -5.62 10.10 -11.37
CA LYS A 133 -5.86 10.60 -12.73
C LYS A 133 -4.61 10.47 -13.59
N ILE A 134 -4.72 9.72 -14.68
CA ILE A 134 -3.62 9.49 -15.60
C ILE A 134 -3.57 10.60 -16.66
N ASN A 135 -2.39 11.20 -16.80
CA ASN A 135 -2.12 12.16 -17.87
C ASN A 135 -1.99 11.41 -19.21
N GLN A 136 -3.11 11.37 -19.94
CA GLN A 136 -3.21 10.74 -21.26
C GLN A 136 -2.23 11.31 -22.29
N GLU A 137 -1.85 12.59 -22.18
CA GLU A 137 -0.88 13.19 -23.09
C GLU A 137 0.53 12.68 -22.83
N THR A 138 0.96 12.64 -21.56
CA THR A 138 2.26 12.08 -21.17
C THR A 138 2.33 10.60 -21.53
N LYS A 139 1.26 9.84 -21.28
CA LYS A 139 1.16 8.43 -21.66
C LYS A 139 1.34 8.20 -23.16
N LYS A 140 0.71 9.02 -24.00
CA LYS A 140 0.88 8.98 -25.48
C LYS A 140 2.30 9.32 -25.92
N ARG A 141 2.92 10.32 -25.29
CA ARG A 141 4.30 10.71 -25.62
C ARG A 141 5.29 9.61 -25.25
N GLU A 142 5.10 9.00 -24.08
CA GLU A 142 5.96 7.95 -23.56
C GLU A 142 5.83 6.65 -24.37
N SER A 143 4.60 6.22 -24.67
CA SER A 143 4.37 5.07 -25.56
C SER A 143 4.99 5.28 -26.94
N ALA A 144 4.84 6.47 -27.54
CA ALA A 144 5.49 6.79 -28.82
C ALA A 144 7.02 6.86 -28.71
N ALA A 145 7.58 7.28 -27.57
CA ALA A 145 9.03 7.27 -27.34
C ALA A 145 9.56 5.83 -27.25
N ARG A 146 8.84 4.95 -26.57
CA ARG A 146 9.17 3.51 -26.46
C ARG A 146 9.09 2.79 -27.80
N GLU A 147 8.05 3.06 -28.58
CA GLU A 147 7.91 2.49 -29.92
C GLU A 147 9.09 2.88 -30.82
N ARG A 148 9.49 4.17 -30.79
CA ARG A 148 10.70 4.63 -31.51
C ARG A 148 11.98 3.97 -31.02
N ALA A 149 12.15 3.80 -29.71
CA ALA A 149 13.31 3.13 -29.13
C ALA A 149 13.37 1.64 -29.52
N TRP A 150 12.22 0.97 -29.53
CA TRP A 150 12.10 -0.43 -29.96
C TRP A 150 12.46 -0.59 -31.44
N LEU A 151 11.91 0.25 -32.33
CA LEU A 151 12.23 0.24 -33.75
C LEU A 151 13.72 0.47 -34.02
N LYS A 152 14.34 1.43 -33.32
CA LYS A 152 15.79 1.68 -33.44
C LYS A 152 16.63 0.47 -33.00
N ASN A 153 16.22 -0.21 -31.94
CA ASN A 153 16.91 -1.42 -31.48
C ASN A 153 16.69 -2.60 -32.44
N SER A 154 15.52 -2.74 -33.04
CA SER A 154 15.30 -3.79 -34.07
C SER A 154 16.10 -3.52 -35.33
N ASP A 155 16.19 -2.27 -35.79
CA ASP A 155 16.94 -1.91 -37.01
C ASP A 155 18.44 -2.19 -36.87
N THR A 156 19.00 -1.84 -35.71
CA THR A 156 20.41 -2.16 -35.39
C THR A 156 20.68 -3.66 -35.24
N GLN A 157 19.66 -4.45 -34.86
CA GLN A 157 19.75 -5.91 -34.80
C GLN A 157 19.81 -6.57 -36.19
N TRP A 158 19.12 -6.00 -37.18
CA TRP A 158 19.20 -6.44 -38.58
C TRP A 158 20.53 -6.05 -39.24
N GLU A 159 21.09 -4.88 -38.91
CA GLU A 159 22.38 -4.42 -39.42
C GLU A 159 23.57 -5.18 -38.82
N ALA A 160 23.47 -5.66 -37.57
CA ALA A 160 24.50 -6.44 -36.90
C ALA A 160 24.48 -7.94 -37.23
N SER A 161 23.62 -8.39 -38.16
CA SER A 161 23.57 -9.79 -38.56
C SER A 161 24.82 -10.16 -39.39
N PRO A 162 25.61 -11.21 -39.04
CA PRO A 162 26.93 -11.49 -39.64
C PRO A 162 26.93 -11.86 -41.13
N HIS A 163 25.77 -11.92 -41.78
CA HIS A 163 25.62 -12.42 -43.15
C HIS A 163 25.69 -11.36 -44.25
N ARG A 164 25.96 -10.08 -43.94
CA ARG A 164 25.95 -9.00 -44.93
C ARG A 164 27.31 -8.64 -45.57
N SER A 165 28.39 -9.35 -45.24
CA SER A 165 29.67 -9.22 -45.97
C SER A 165 29.94 -10.48 -46.79
N ASN A 166 29.66 -10.40 -48.11
CA ASN A 166 30.38 -11.01 -49.23
C ASN A 166 29.46 -11.29 -50.43
N PHE A 167 28.96 -10.23 -51.08
CA PHE A 167 28.58 -10.31 -52.49
C PHE A 167 29.03 -9.03 -53.20
N ALA A 168 30.34 -8.97 -53.46
CA ALA A 168 30.92 -8.15 -54.51
C ALA A 168 32.17 -8.89 -55.02
N LYS A 169 32.04 -9.56 -56.16
CA LYS A 169 33.14 -10.07 -56.96
C LYS A 169 32.86 -9.70 -58.40
#